data_AF-A0A0M3J386-F1
#
_entry.id   AF-A0A0M3J386-F1
#
_cell.length_a   1.000
_cell.length_b   1.000
_cell.length_c   1.000
_cell.angle_alpha   90.00
_cell.angle_beta   90.00
_cell.angle_gamma   90.00
#
_symmetry.space_group_name_H-M   'P 1'
#
loop_
_entity.id
_entity.type
_entity.pdbx_description
1 polymer ?
#
loop_
_entity_poly.entity_id
_entity_poly.type
_entity_poly.pdbx_seq_one_letter_code
_entity_poly.pdbx_strand_id
1 'polypeptide(L)'
;LFAFGLIAIGIAPGQETFVAIYSKNRPEWTISELGVYTNRSVVVSLYDTLGTAARSFIINQASVEVVICDAEEKASALVKCKSECPTLKYIIMMDACSKQFKDTAKQAGIAVYGFDEIEQLGAKLDPKPSLEKPKMDDLCTLCYTSGTTGTPKGVMLTHGNVIATTTVFQYLTNVKLSNEDVLISYLPLAHMYERIVENAAFQCGARVGFSRGDIKLLSEDIVELKPTMMPLVPRILTRIFDKVTSTSN
;
A
#
# COMPACT_ATOMS: atom_id res chain seq x y z
N LEU A 1 -14.29 -3.79 7.85
CA LEU A 1 -14.75 -2.54 8.50
C LEU A 1 -14.26 -1.33 7.75
N PHE A 2 -12.95 -1.25 7.49
CA PHE A 2 -12.33 -0.19 6.70
C PHE A 2 -13.07 0.19 5.39
N ALA A 3 -13.45 -0.79 4.56
CA ALA A 3 -14.21 -0.58 3.32
C ALA A 3 -15.49 0.27 3.52
N PHE A 4 -16.30 -0.08 4.52
CA PHE A 4 -17.50 0.70 4.88
C PHE A 4 -17.16 2.05 5.50
N GLY A 5 -16.02 2.16 6.17
CA GLY A 5 -15.52 3.44 6.70
C GLY A 5 -15.23 4.45 5.59
N LEU A 6 -14.64 4.00 4.47
CA LEU A 6 -14.46 4.84 3.29
C LEU A 6 -15.80 5.37 2.76
N ILE A 7 -16.82 4.51 2.70
CA ILE A 7 -18.18 4.92 2.27
C ILE A 7 -18.79 5.91 3.28
N ALA A 8 -18.59 5.67 4.58
CA ALA A 8 -19.12 6.53 5.64
C ALA A 8 -18.57 7.96 5.60
N ILE A 9 -17.33 8.16 5.11
CA ILE A 9 -16.76 9.49 4.91
C ILE A 9 -17.06 10.09 3.52
N GLY A 10 -17.85 9.39 2.69
CA GLY A 10 -18.33 9.88 1.40
C GLY A 10 -17.52 9.42 0.17
N ILE A 11 -16.60 8.47 0.32
CA ILE A 11 -15.89 7.88 -0.82
C ILE A 11 -16.80 6.86 -1.49
N ALA A 12 -17.21 7.14 -2.73
CA ALA A 12 -18.04 6.23 -3.50
C ALA A 12 -17.30 4.91 -3.78
N PRO A 13 -17.97 3.75 -3.72
CA PRO A 13 -17.41 2.52 -4.24
C PRO A 13 -17.46 2.50 -5.78
N GLY A 14 -16.57 1.73 -6.40
CA GLY A 14 -16.57 1.47 -7.84
C GLY A 14 -15.28 1.86 -8.57
N GLN A 15 -15.25 1.53 -9.86
CA GLN A 15 -14.07 1.55 -10.72
C GLN A 15 -13.62 2.96 -11.15
N GLU A 16 -14.41 3.98 -10.85
CA GLU A 16 -14.04 5.39 -11.04
C GLU A 16 -13.39 6.00 -9.78
N THR A 17 -13.30 5.23 -8.69
CA THR A 17 -12.75 5.70 -7.42
C THR A 17 -11.33 5.19 -7.22
N PHE A 18 -10.40 6.13 -7.06
CA PHE A 18 -8.98 5.88 -6.87
C PHE A 18 -8.55 6.28 -5.46
N VAL A 19 -8.04 5.32 -4.70
CA VAL A 19 -7.57 5.52 -3.32
C VAL A 19 -6.05 5.37 -3.30
N ALA A 20 -5.35 6.45 -2.94
CA ALA A 20 -3.91 6.42 -2.89
C ALA A 20 -3.40 5.96 -1.53
N ILE A 21 -2.30 5.20 -1.53
CA ILE A 21 -1.68 4.69 -0.31
C ILE A 21 -0.21 5.07 -0.33
N TYR A 22 0.17 5.87 0.67
CA TYR A 22 1.50 6.44 0.84
C TYR A 22 2.06 6.06 2.20
N SER A 23 2.59 4.85 2.28
CA SER A 23 2.96 4.22 3.53
C SER A 23 4.11 3.23 3.34
N LYS A 24 4.94 3.07 4.36
CA LYS A 24 5.86 1.93 4.46
C LYS A 24 5.08 0.62 4.64
N ASN A 25 5.76 -0.51 4.53
CA ASN A 25 5.13 -1.81 4.73
C ASN A 25 4.63 -1.95 6.18
N ARG A 26 3.35 -2.26 6.35
CA ARG A 26 2.68 -2.50 7.63
C ARG A 26 1.30 -3.14 7.42
N PRO A 27 0.70 -3.77 8.44
CA PRO A 27 -0.61 -4.42 8.31
C PRO A 27 -1.71 -3.51 7.76
N GLU A 28 -1.73 -2.25 8.18
CA GLU A 28 -2.73 -1.25 7.76
C GLU A 28 -2.68 -0.97 6.26
N TRP A 29 -1.53 -1.18 5.61
CA TRP A 29 -1.44 -1.17 4.16
C TRP A 29 -2.28 -2.31 3.61
N THR A 30 -1.96 -3.56 3.91
CA THR A 30 -2.74 -4.72 3.42
C THR A 30 -4.24 -4.62 3.75
N ILE A 31 -4.61 -4.12 4.93
CA ILE A 31 -6.02 -3.88 5.29
C ILE A 31 -6.65 -2.80 4.41
N SER A 32 -5.95 -1.70 4.15
CA SER A 32 -6.40 -0.64 3.23
C SER A 32 -6.65 -1.20 1.84
N GLU A 33 -5.69 -1.97 1.32
CA GLU A 33 -5.76 -2.60 -0.01
C GLU A 33 -7.02 -3.46 -0.14
N LEU A 34 -7.21 -4.41 0.78
CA LEU A 34 -8.36 -5.29 0.78
C LEU A 34 -9.67 -4.52 0.98
N GLY A 35 -9.65 -3.43 1.77
CA GLY A 35 -10.79 -2.54 1.94
C GLY A 35 -11.19 -1.81 0.66
N VAL A 36 -10.20 -1.32 -0.08
CA VAL A 36 -10.40 -0.66 -1.39
C VAL A 36 -10.95 -1.65 -2.42
N TYR A 37 -10.41 -2.88 -2.47
CA TYR A 37 -10.93 -3.94 -3.33
C TYR A 37 -12.35 -4.33 -2.99
N THR A 38 -12.70 -4.40 -1.71
CA THR A 38 -14.07 -4.72 -1.27
C THR A 38 -15.07 -3.69 -1.79
N ASN A 39 -14.65 -2.45 -2.02
CA ASN A 39 -15.45 -1.39 -2.63
C ASN A 39 -15.40 -1.38 -4.17
N ARG A 40 -14.75 -2.37 -4.82
CA ARG A 40 -14.43 -2.36 -6.26
C ARG A 40 -13.71 -1.08 -6.70
N SER A 41 -12.97 -0.46 -5.80
CA SER A 41 -12.19 0.75 -6.07
C SER A 41 -10.74 0.39 -6.39
N VAL A 42 -10.00 1.37 -6.92
CA VAL A 42 -8.67 1.17 -7.48
C VAL A 42 -7.60 1.69 -6.52
N VAL A 43 -6.62 0.85 -6.23
CA VAL A 43 -5.48 1.21 -5.38
C VAL A 43 -4.42 1.97 -6.20
N VAL A 44 -4.01 3.15 -5.75
CA VAL A 44 -2.90 3.92 -6.33
C VAL A 44 -1.71 3.93 -5.36
N SER A 45 -0.64 3.24 -5.70
CA SER A 45 0.52 3.18 -4.80
C SER A 45 1.46 4.38 -4.99
N LEU A 46 1.87 5.01 -3.87
CA LEU A 46 2.84 6.09 -3.83
C LEU A 46 4.12 5.63 -3.10
N TYR A 47 5.28 5.83 -3.71
CA TYR A 47 6.57 5.51 -3.08
C TYR A 47 7.12 6.66 -2.23
N ASP A 48 7.84 6.30 -1.17
CA ASP A 48 8.63 7.23 -0.34
C ASP A 48 9.72 7.96 -1.12
N THR A 49 10.27 7.31 -2.15
CA THR A 49 11.32 7.86 -3.00
C THR A 49 10.81 8.79 -4.09
N LEU A 50 9.49 8.90 -4.29
CA LEU A 50 8.95 9.86 -5.26
C LEU A 50 9.28 11.29 -4.81
N GLY A 51 9.65 12.14 -5.75
CA GLY A 51 9.68 13.58 -5.51
C GLY A 51 8.27 14.14 -5.36
N THR A 52 8.15 15.32 -4.73
CA THR A 52 6.87 16.00 -4.55
C THR A 52 6.14 16.23 -5.87
N ALA A 53 6.85 16.70 -6.91
CA ALA A 53 6.26 16.90 -8.23
C ALA A 53 5.68 15.62 -8.83
N ALA A 54 6.36 14.48 -8.68
CA ALA A 54 5.86 13.19 -9.17
C ALA A 54 4.62 12.73 -8.39
N ARG A 55 4.58 12.95 -7.07
CA ARG A 55 3.37 12.66 -6.25
C ARG A 55 2.19 13.55 -6.66
N SER A 56 2.38 14.86 -6.77
CA SER A 56 1.33 15.79 -7.22
C SER A 56 0.80 15.37 -8.60
N PHE A 57 1.69 15.04 -9.53
CA PHE A 57 1.32 14.54 -10.85
C PHE A 57 0.44 13.29 -10.78
N ILE A 58 0.81 12.29 -9.98
CA ILE A 58 0.06 11.04 -9.82
C ILE A 58 -1.32 11.29 -9.22
N ILE A 59 -1.40 12.09 -8.15
CA ILE A 59 -2.65 12.45 -7.48
C ILE A 59 -3.60 13.11 -8.46
N ASN A 60 -3.10 14.03 -9.29
CA ASN A 60 -3.90 14.71 -10.30
C ASN A 60 -4.31 13.79 -11.45
N GLN A 61 -3.37 12.99 -11.97
CA GLN A 61 -3.66 12.12 -13.11
C GLN A 61 -4.72 11.07 -12.78
N ALA A 62 -4.68 10.51 -11.57
CA ALA A 62 -5.66 9.56 -11.09
C ALA A 62 -6.86 10.21 -10.37
N SER A 63 -6.93 11.55 -10.34
CA SER A 63 -7.99 12.32 -9.66
C SER A 63 -8.28 11.84 -8.23
N VAL A 64 -7.22 11.53 -7.48
CA VAL A 64 -7.30 10.93 -6.15
C VAL A 64 -7.96 11.90 -5.18
N GLU A 65 -8.99 11.43 -4.47
CA GLU A 65 -9.70 12.20 -3.44
C GLU A 65 -9.22 11.89 -2.01
N VAL A 66 -8.67 10.70 -1.80
CA VAL A 66 -8.24 10.20 -0.50
C VAL A 66 -6.84 9.59 -0.56
N VAL A 67 -5.98 10.01 0.37
CA VAL A 67 -4.65 9.41 0.57
C VAL A 67 -4.59 8.80 1.97
N ILE A 68 -4.24 7.52 2.05
CA ILE A 68 -3.96 6.82 3.30
C ILE A 68 -2.45 6.91 3.55
N CYS A 69 -2.04 7.43 4.71
CA CYS A 69 -0.64 7.79 4.98
C CYS A 69 -0.19 7.30 6.37
N ASP A 70 1.05 6.80 6.49
CA ASP A 70 1.61 6.39 7.78
C ASP A 70 2.01 7.56 8.66
N ALA A 71 2.77 8.52 8.12
CA ALA A 71 3.49 9.52 8.93
C ALA A 71 3.00 10.96 8.72
N GLU A 72 2.94 11.74 9.80
CA GLU A 72 2.54 13.16 9.76
C GLU A 72 3.44 14.00 8.85
N GLU A 73 4.73 13.72 8.78
CA GLU A 73 5.66 14.41 7.88
C GLU A 73 5.25 14.27 6.41
N LYS A 74 4.93 13.03 6.01
CA LYS A 74 4.46 12.71 4.66
C LYS A 74 3.11 13.37 4.37
N ALA A 75 2.18 13.28 5.31
CA ALA A 75 0.87 13.91 5.19
C ALA A 75 0.96 15.46 5.13
N SER A 76 1.87 16.05 5.89
CA SER A 76 2.15 17.49 5.86
C SER A 76 2.68 17.95 4.51
N ALA A 77 3.49 17.14 3.83
CA ALA A 77 3.93 17.42 2.47
C ALA A 77 2.75 17.45 1.48
N LEU A 78 1.76 16.57 1.64
CA LEU A 78 0.53 16.57 0.83
C LEU A 78 -0.31 17.82 1.08
N VAL A 79 -0.48 18.22 2.35
CA VAL A 79 -1.21 19.44 2.72
C VAL A 79 -0.56 20.69 2.11
N LYS A 80 0.78 20.78 2.15
CA LYS A 80 1.53 21.90 1.54
C LYS A 80 1.33 21.98 0.02
N CYS A 81 1.08 20.85 -0.64
CA CYS A 81 0.84 20.77 -2.09
C CYS A 81 -0.64 20.78 -2.47
N LYS A 82 -1.54 21.18 -1.56
CA LYS A 82 -2.99 21.19 -1.81
C LYS A 82 -3.39 22.06 -3.02
N SER A 83 -2.70 23.17 -3.25
CA SER A 83 -2.93 24.04 -4.41
C SER A 83 -2.64 23.33 -5.74
N GLU A 84 -1.70 22.39 -5.75
CA GLU A 84 -1.38 21.55 -6.90
C GLU A 84 -2.30 20.33 -7.00
N CYS A 85 -2.92 19.89 -5.90
CA CYS A 85 -3.76 18.69 -5.81
C CYS A 85 -5.22 19.05 -5.45
N PRO A 86 -6.00 19.69 -6.34
CA PRO A 86 -7.34 20.18 -6.02
C PRO A 86 -8.34 19.07 -5.69
N THR A 87 -8.15 17.86 -6.21
CA THR A 87 -9.04 16.71 -5.95
C THR A 87 -8.87 16.11 -4.55
N LEU A 88 -7.70 16.28 -3.92
CA LEU A 88 -7.43 15.72 -2.60
C LEU A 88 -8.31 16.39 -1.55
N LYS A 89 -9.20 15.61 -0.93
CA LYS A 89 -10.17 16.03 0.10
C LYS A 89 -9.91 15.38 1.45
N TYR A 90 -9.35 14.18 1.46
CA TYR A 90 -9.22 13.36 2.66
C TYR A 90 -7.80 12.82 2.83
N ILE A 91 -7.31 12.85 4.07
CA ILE A 91 -6.13 12.09 4.49
C ILE A 91 -6.54 11.16 5.62
N ILE A 92 -6.22 9.87 5.49
CA ILE A 92 -6.42 8.87 6.55
C ILE A 92 -5.05 8.52 7.13
N MET A 93 -4.84 8.83 8.40
CA MET A 93 -3.58 8.63 9.11
C MET A 93 -3.52 7.26 9.78
N MET A 94 -2.50 6.46 9.50
CA MET A 94 -2.25 5.19 10.18
C MET A 94 -1.63 5.40 11.56
N ASP A 95 -0.69 6.34 11.70
CA ASP A 95 -0.17 6.74 13.02
C ASP A 95 -0.93 7.96 13.58
N ALA A 96 -0.81 8.15 14.90
CA ALA A 96 -1.35 9.34 15.55
C ALA A 96 -0.72 10.61 14.96
N CYS A 97 -1.53 11.64 14.77
CA CYS A 97 -1.08 12.95 14.31
C CYS A 97 -1.48 14.06 15.29
N SER A 98 -0.72 15.14 15.28
CA SER A 98 -0.88 16.30 16.14
C SER A 98 -2.17 17.05 15.83
N LYS A 99 -2.75 17.67 16.86
CA LYS A 99 -3.92 18.54 16.68
C LYS A 99 -3.59 19.72 15.75
N GLN A 100 -2.38 20.26 15.87
CA GLN A 100 -1.88 21.33 15.01
C GLN A 100 -1.88 20.93 13.53
N PHE A 101 -1.45 19.70 13.20
CA PHE A 101 -1.52 19.19 11.85
C PHE A 101 -2.97 19.09 11.35
N LYS A 102 -3.89 18.53 12.15
CA LYS A 102 -5.32 18.44 11.78
C LYS A 102 -5.93 19.82 11.51
N ASP A 103 -5.63 20.82 12.33
CA ASP A 103 -6.10 22.19 12.15
C ASP A 103 -5.53 22.82 10.87
N THR A 104 -4.26 22.58 10.57
CA THR A 104 -3.59 23.06 9.34
C THR A 104 -4.19 22.40 8.10
N ALA A 105 -4.41 21.09 8.12
CA ALA A 105 -5.05 20.37 7.02
C ALA A 105 -6.47 20.86 6.77
N LYS A 106 -7.24 21.11 7.85
CA LYS A 106 -8.59 21.66 7.76
C LYS A 106 -8.62 23.06 7.13
N GLN A 107 -7.66 23.93 7.47
CA GLN A 107 -7.52 25.25 6.84
C GLN A 107 -7.20 25.16 5.34
N ALA A 108 -6.48 24.12 4.92
CA ALA A 108 -6.25 23.80 3.51
C ALA A 108 -7.46 23.12 2.82
N GLY A 109 -8.56 22.85 3.54
CA GLY A 109 -9.73 22.16 3.01
C GLY A 109 -9.56 20.64 2.88
N ILE A 110 -8.66 20.05 3.66
CA ILE A 110 -8.48 18.59 3.76
C ILE A 110 -9.03 18.11 5.12
N ALA A 111 -9.93 17.13 5.08
CA ALA A 111 -10.37 16.42 6.29
C ALA A 111 -9.38 15.30 6.64
N VAL A 112 -9.05 15.16 7.92
CA VAL A 112 -8.09 14.17 8.44
C VAL A 112 -8.79 13.21 9.39
N TYR A 113 -8.72 11.92 9.11
CA TYR A 113 -9.25 10.83 9.93
C TYR A 113 -8.13 9.92 10.43
N GLY A 114 -8.31 9.31 11.60
CA GLY A 114 -7.45 8.18 12.01
C GLY A 114 -7.87 6.88 11.32
N PHE A 115 -6.95 5.93 11.16
CA PHE A 115 -7.26 4.62 10.59
C PHE A 115 -8.32 3.87 11.41
N ASP A 116 -8.14 3.80 12.73
CA ASP A 116 -9.11 3.22 13.66
C ASP A 116 -10.46 3.96 13.64
N GLU A 117 -10.44 5.27 13.42
CA GLU A 117 -11.65 6.08 13.30
C GLU A 117 -12.47 5.67 12.06
N ILE A 118 -11.79 5.42 10.92
CA ILE A 118 -12.43 4.91 9.71
C ILE A 118 -13.05 3.52 9.96
N GLU A 119 -12.35 2.62 10.65
CA GLU A 119 -12.91 1.31 10.99
C GLU A 119 -14.12 1.41 11.91
N GLN A 120 -14.09 2.30 12.90
CA GLN A 120 -15.22 2.57 13.80
C GLN A 120 -16.42 3.17 13.06
N LEU A 121 -16.19 4.10 12.13
CA LEU A 121 -17.24 4.65 11.27
C LEU A 121 -17.86 3.55 10.40
N GLY A 122 -17.04 2.68 9.82
CA GLY A 122 -17.51 1.53 9.05
C GLY A 122 -18.27 0.49 9.87
N ALA A 123 -17.92 0.31 11.14
CA ALA A 123 -18.66 -0.55 12.06
C ALA A 123 -20.06 -0.01 12.35
N LYS A 124 -20.14 1.31 12.60
CA LYS A 124 -21.36 2.05 12.92
C LYS A 124 -22.25 2.34 11.72
N LEU A 125 -21.75 2.20 10.49
CA LEU A 125 -22.55 2.40 9.27
C LEU A 125 -23.70 1.38 9.24
N ASP A 126 -24.93 1.91 9.24
CA ASP A 126 -26.17 1.16 9.24
C ASP A 126 -27.27 1.93 8.46
N PRO A 127 -27.92 1.32 7.45
CA PRO A 127 -27.64 -0.02 6.91
C PRO A 127 -26.29 -0.08 6.20
N LYS A 128 -25.63 -1.25 6.26
CA LYS A 128 -24.45 -1.50 5.43
C LYS A 128 -24.88 -1.66 3.97
N PRO A 129 -24.29 -0.91 3.03
CA PRO A 129 -24.61 -1.06 1.62
C PRO A 129 -24.20 -2.46 1.14
N SER A 130 -24.98 -3.01 0.20
CA SER A 130 -24.56 -4.23 -0.51
C SER A 130 -23.38 -3.89 -1.42
N LEU A 131 -22.28 -4.61 -1.28
CA LEU A 131 -21.09 -4.44 -2.10
C LEU A 131 -20.99 -5.58 -3.11
N GLU A 132 -20.82 -5.22 -4.38
CA GLU A 132 -20.52 -6.19 -5.42
C GLU A 132 -19.07 -6.66 -5.30
N LYS A 133 -18.83 -7.94 -5.58
CA LYS A 133 -17.46 -8.47 -5.60
C LYS A 133 -16.69 -7.94 -6.82
N PRO A 134 -15.36 -7.70 -6.71
CA PRO A 134 -14.52 -7.40 -7.85
C PRO A 134 -14.58 -8.48 -8.93
N LYS A 135 -14.56 -8.04 -10.18
CA LYS A 135 -14.46 -8.90 -11.36
C LYS A 135 -13.01 -9.01 -11.83
N MET A 136 -12.72 -9.99 -12.69
CA MET A 136 -11.37 -10.22 -13.18
C MET A 136 -10.86 -9.08 -14.08
N ASP A 137 -11.77 -8.42 -14.80
CA ASP A 137 -11.52 -7.28 -15.68
C ASP A 137 -11.54 -5.93 -14.96
N ASP A 138 -12.04 -5.88 -13.72
CA ASP A 138 -11.95 -4.68 -12.88
C ASP A 138 -10.46 -4.32 -12.66
N LEU A 139 -10.15 -3.03 -12.82
CA LEU A 139 -8.89 -2.43 -12.44
C LEU A 139 -8.69 -2.60 -10.93
N CYS A 140 -7.55 -3.19 -10.58
CA CYS A 140 -7.16 -3.50 -9.22
C CYS A 140 -6.22 -2.41 -8.69
N THR A 141 -5.22 -2.03 -9.48
CA THR A 141 -4.21 -1.08 -9.03
C THR A 141 -3.56 -0.31 -10.18
N LEU A 142 -3.15 0.93 -9.88
CA LEU A 142 -2.23 1.71 -10.68
C LEU A 142 -0.84 1.66 -10.03
N CYS A 143 0.11 1.01 -10.71
CA CYS A 143 1.52 1.03 -10.32
C CYS A 143 2.27 2.05 -11.16
N TYR A 144 2.73 3.14 -10.52
CA TYR A 144 3.51 4.15 -11.22
C TYR A 144 4.98 3.77 -11.36
N THR A 145 5.52 3.99 -12.55
CA THR A 145 6.96 3.81 -12.86
C THR A 145 7.54 5.13 -13.32
N SER A 146 8.85 5.35 -13.11
CA SER A 146 9.53 6.61 -13.42
C SER A 146 9.47 7.02 -14.91
N GLY A 147 9.13 6.09 -15.80
CA GLY A 147 9.06 6.33 -17.25
C GLY A 147 10.43 6.67 -17.85
N THR A 148 10.61 6.39 -19.14
CA THR A 148 11.85 6.80 -19.85
C THR A 148 11.92 8.31 -20.11
N THR A 149 10.77 8.99 -20.05
CA THR A 149 10.61 10.42 -20.35
C THR A 149 10.62 11.31 -19.09
N GLY A 150 10.89 10.74 -17.90
CA GLY A 150 10.89 11.45 -16.62
C GLY A 150 9.50 11.68 -16.00
N THR A 151 8.44 11.68 -16.81
CA THR A 151 7.05 11.71 -16.32
C THR A 151 6.60 10.30 -15.88
N PRO A 152 6.08 10.14 -14.66
CA PRO A 152 5.58 8.85 -14.20
C PRO A 152 4.47 8.31 -15.11
N LYS A 153 4.47 6.99 -15.34
CA LYS A 153 3.39 6.30 -16.08
C LYS A 153 2.70 5.31 -15.18
N GLY A 154 1.37 5.42 -15.05
CA GLY A 154 0.53 4.51 -14.28
C GLY A 154 0.24 3.24 -15.08
N VAL A 155 0.83 2.12 -14.66
CA VAL A 155 0.53 0.81 -15.22
C VAL A 155 -0.79 0.32 -14.65
N MET A 156 -1.77 0.11 -15.52
CA MET A 156 -3.08 -0.43 -15.18
C MET A 156 -3.01 -1.94 -15.03
N LEU A 157 -3.27 -2.46 -13.83
CA LEU A 157 -3.32 -3.89 -13.56
C LEU A 157 -4.71 -4.28 -13.06
N THR A 158 -5.32 -5.23 -13.75
CA THR A 158 -6.63 -5.80 -13.37
C THR A 158 -6.47 -6.84 -12.27
N HIS A 159 -7.58 -7.18 -11.58
CA HIS A 159 -7.59 -8.31 -10.64
C HIS A 159 -7.13 -9.60 -11.32
N GLY A 160 -7.54 -9.83 -12.57
CA GLY A 160 -7.12 -10.99 -13.35
C GLY A 160 -5.62 -11.04 -13.61
N ASN A 161 -4.96 -9.89 -13.86
CA ASN A 161 -3.51 -9.85 -14.00
C ASN A 161 -2.80 -10.28 -12.70
N VAL A 162 -3.26 -9.77 -11.56
CA VAL A 162 -2.66 -10.06 -10.24
C VAL A 162 -2.86 -11.54 -9.89
N ILE A 163 -4.09 -12.05 -10.00
CA ILE A 163 -4.40 -13.46 -9.67
C ILE A 163 -3.68 -14.43 -10.61
N ALA A 164 -3.66 -14.16 -11.92
CA ALA A 164 -2.94 -15.02 -12.86
C ALA A 164 -1.45 -15.13 -12.51
N THR A 165 -0.84 -14.02 -12.06
CA THR A 165 0.57 -13.99 -11.66
C THR A 165 0.82 -14.75 -10.36
N THR A 166 -0.07 -14.62 -9.36
CA THR A 166 0.11 -15.31 -8.06
C THR A 166 -0.14 -16.81 -8.17
N THR A 167 -1.05 -17.25 -9.04
CA THR A 167 -1.29 -18.67 -9.31
C THR A 167 -0.06 -19.40 -9.86
N VAL A 168 0.88 -18.72 -10.51
CA VAL A 168 2.14 -19.34 -11.01
C VAL A 168 2.91 -20.01 -9.88
N PHE A 169 2.90 -19.46 -8.66
CA PHE A 169 3.63 -20.03 -7.52
C PHE A 169 3.14 -21.44 -7.15
N GLN A 170 1.89 -21.78 -7.44
CA GLN A 170 1.33 -23.11 -7.20
C GLN A 170 1.86 -24.17 -8.19
N TYR A 171 2.41 -23.74 -9.33
CA TYR A 171 2.91 -24.63 -10.38
C TYR A 171 4.44 -24.75 -10.39
N LEU A 172 5.14 -24.01 -9.53
CA LEU A 172 6.59 -24.12 -9.41
C LEU A 172 6.96 -25.39 -8.64
N THR A 173 7.52 -26.38 -9.32
CA THR A 173 7.82 -27.71 -8.74
C THR A 173 8.77 -27.67 -7.53
N ASN A 174 9.60 -26.64 -7.46
CA ASN A 174 10.62 -26.47 -6.41
C ASN A 174 10.15 -25.53 -5.28
N VAL A 175 8.90 -25.06 -5.32
CA VAL A 175 8.33 -24.16 -4.32
C VAL A 175 7.11 -24.86 -3.72
N LYS A 176 7.18 -25.17 -2.42
CA LYS A 176 6.05 -25.75 -1.68
C LYS A 176 5.61 -24.74 -0.63
N LEU A 177 4.66 -23.88 -1.01
CA LEU A 177 4.05 -22.94 -0.07
C LEU A 177 2.97 -23.64 0.75
N SER A 178 2.92 -23.32 2.03
CA SER A 178 1.96 -23.85 2.99
C SER A 178 1.53 -22.78 3.98
N ASN A 179 0.56 -23.09 4.83
CA ASN A 179 0.14 -22.22 5.92
C ASN A 179 1.18 -22.14 7.06
N GLU A 180 2.18 -23.02 7.07
CA GLU A 180 3.28 -22.96 8.04
C GLU A 180 4.32 -21.89 7.71
N ASP A 181 4.31 -21.41 6.46
CA ASP A 181 5.28 -20.44 5.99
C ASP A 181 5.12 -19.05 6.63
N VAL A 182 6.24 -18.35 6.70
CA VAL A 182 6.35 -16.99 7.23
C VAL A 182 7.12 -16.14 6.22
N LEU A 183 6.43 -15.19 5.61
CA LEU A 183 7.01 -14.16 4.73
C LEU A 183 7.51 -12.98 5.57
N ILE A 184 8.73 -12.52 5.31
CA ILE A 184 9.16 -11.19 5.74
C ILE A 184 8.82 -10.16 4.66
N SER A 185 7.98 -9.18 5.02
CA SER A 185 7.63 -8.07 4.15
C SER A 185 8.58 -6.89 4.32
N TYR A 186 9.34 -6.58 3.28
CA TYR A 186 10.37 -5.54 3.32
C TYR A 186 10.66 -4.84 1.98
N LEU A 187 10.36 -5.47 0.83
CA LEU A 187 10.38 -4.72 -0.43
C LEU A 187 9.14 -3.83 -0.46
N PRO A 188 9.20 -2.61 -1.01
CA PRO A 188 8.07 -1.67 -0.91
C PRO A 188 6.77 -2.27 -1.45
N LEU A 189 5.71 -2.28 -0.65
CA LEU A 189 4.36 -2.69 -1.08
C LEU A 189 3.82 -1.79 -2.19
N ALA A 190 4.37 -0.59 -2.38
CA ALA A 190 4.07 0.22 -3.55
C ALA A 190 4.47 -0.44 -4.89
N HIS A 191 5.39 -1.42 -4.83
CA HIS A 191 5.87 -2.19 -5.97
C HIS A 191 5.15 -3.55 -6.08
N MET A 192 4.76 -3.94 -7.30
CA MET A 192 3.96 -5.14 -7.52
C MET A 192 4.68 -6.44 -7.12
N TYR A 193 6.02 -6.48 -7.17
CA TYR A 193 6.78 -7.68 -6.79
C TYR A 193 6.50 -8.14 -5.36
N GLU A 194 6.55 -7.23 -4.37
CA GLU A 194 6.26 -7.58 -2.98
C GLU A 194 4.83 -8.09 -2.84
N ARG A 195 3.87 -7.33 -3.38
CA ARG A 195 2.44 -7.64 -3.30
C ARG A 195 2.08 -8.97 -3.96
N ILE A 196 2.76 -9.38 -5.03
CA ILE A 196 2.56 -10.70 -5.63
C ILE A 196 2.96 -11.81 -4.65
N VAL A 197 4.11 -11.65 -3.96
CA VAL A 197 4.60 -12.64 -2.99
C VAL A 197 3.71 -12.66 -1.75
N GLU A 198 3.26 -11.50 -1.29
CA GLU A 198 2.30 -11.38 -0.18
C GLU A 198 0.96 -12.05 -0.51
N ASN A 199 0.42 -11.82 -1.71
CA ASN A 199 -0.80 -12.48 -2.17
C ASN A 199 -0.63 -14.01 -2.26
N ALA A 200 0.52 -14.51 -2.71
CA ALA A 200 0.79 -15.94 -2.72
C ALA A 200 0.81 -16.53 -1.30
N ALA A 201 1.40 -15.80 -0.33
CA ALA A 201 1.38 -16.17 1.08
C ALA A 201 -0.07 -16.22 1.63
N PHE A 202 -0.89 -15.22 1.34
CA PHE A 202 -2.29 -15.23 1.78
C PHE A 202 -3.12 -16.35 1.14
N GLN A 203 -2.88 -16.67 -0.13
CA GLN A 203 -3.59 -17.76 -0.83
C GLN A 203 -3.35 -19.14 -0.20
N CYS A 204 -2.20 -19.37 0.45
CA CYS A 204 -1.92 -20.62 1.17
C CYS A 204 -2.13 -20.52 2.68
N GLY A 205 -2.60 -19.38 3.20
CA GLY A 205 -2.81 -19.16 4.63
C GLY A 205 -1.52 -18.97 5.43
N ALA A 206 -0.42 -18.60 4.78
CA ALA A 206 0.85 -18.28 5.43
C ALA A 206 0.77 -16.97 6.21
N ARG A 207 1.79 -16.71 7.02
CA ARG A 207 1.91 -15.51 7.86
C ARG A 207 2.82 -14.48 7.20
N VAL A 208 2.55 -13.20 7.42
CA VAL A 208 3.39 -12.09 6.96
C VAL A 208 3.86 -11.29 8.17
N GLY A 209 5.17 -11.19 8.34
CA GLY A 209 5.80 -10.30 9.31
C GLY A 209 6.35 -9.06 8.61
N PHE A 210 6.01 -7.87 9.09
CA PHE A 210 6.44 -6.61 8.49
C PHE A 210 7.76 -6.13 9.09
N SER A 211 8.73 -5.81 8.23
CA SER A 211 10.00 -5.21 8.68
C SER A 211 9.77 -3.82 9.30
N ARG A 212 10.75 -3.34 10.08
CA ARG A 212 10.68 -2.00 10.70
C ARG A 212 10.72 -0.85 9.68
N GLY A 213 11.02 -1.15 8.41
CA GLY A 213 11.12 -0.18 7.31
C GLY A 213 12.51 0.43 7.13
N ASP A 214 13.47 0.10 8.01
CA ASP A 214 14.89 0.45 7.81
C ASP A 214 15.67 -0.80 7.35
N ILE A 215 16.18 -0.75 6.13
CA ILE A 215 16.98 -1.82 5.53
C ILE A 215 18.24 -2.16 6.34
N LYS A 216 18.76 -1.23 7.15
CA LYS A 216 19.92 -1.48 8.03
C LYS A 216 19.56 -2.46 9.15
N LEU A 217 18.29 -2.45 9.58
CA LEU A 217 17.75 -3.29 10.66
C LEU A 217 17.21 -4.63 10.14
N LEU A 218 17.15 -4.84 8.83
CA LEU A 218 16.59 -6.06 8.23
C LEU A 218 17.24 -7.35 8.74
N SER A 219 18.56 -7.35 9.00
CA SER A 219 19.22 -8.55 9.55
C SER A 219 18.67 -8.94 10.92
N GLU A 220 18.41 -7.96 11.79
CA GLU A 220 17.81 -8.19 13.10
C GLU A 220 16.35 -8.63 12.96
N ASP A 221 15.59 -8.02 12.04
CA ASP A 221 14.19 -8.41 11.75
C ASP A 221 14.11 -9.87 11.32
N ILE A 222 15.04 -10.33 10.48
CA ILE A 222 15.12 -11.72 10.03
C ILE A 222 15.45 -12.66 11.20
N VAL A 223 16.36 -12.27 12.10
CA VAL A 223 16.73 -13.09 13.26
C VAL A 223 15.55 -13.25 14.22
N GLU A 224 14.78 -12.18 14.43
CA GLU A 224 13.61 -12.18 15.31
C GLU A 224 12.45 -12.97 14.67
N LEU A 225 12.08 -12.63 13.43
CA LEU A 225 10.91 -13.19 12.74
C LEU A 225 11.13 -14.64 12.29
N LYS A 226 12.38 -15.01 11.97
CA LYS A 226 12.75 -16.33 11.38
C LYS A 226 11.88 -16.70 10.16
N PRO A 227 11.86 -15.86 9.12
CA PRO A 227 11.01 -16.10 7.95
C PRO A 227 11.46 -17.36 7.19
N THR A 228 10.49 -18.10 6.64
CA THR A 228 10.73 -19.21 5.70
C THR A 228 10.64 -18.76 4.25
N MET A 229 10.07 -17.56 4.00
CA MET A 229 9.95 -16.94 2.69
C MET A 229 10.54 -15.54 2.71
N MET A 230 11.40 -15.24 1.74
CA MET A 230 11.98 -13.91 1.57
C MET A 230 12.13 -13.60 0.08
N PRO A 231 11.43 -12.58 -0.45
CA PRO A 231 11.64 -12.13 -1.82
C PRO A 231 13.00 -11.45 -1.89
N LEU A 232 13.81 -11.76 -2.90
CA LEU A 232 15.15 -11.21 -3.06
C LEU A 232 15.27 -10.43 -4.36
N VAL A 233 16.15 -9.42 -4.34
CA VAL A 233 16.57 -8.65 -5.51
C VAL A 233 18.11 -8.61 -5.55
N PRO A 234 18.75 -8.46 -6.73
CA PRO A 234 20.21 -8.53 -6.85
C PRO A 234 20.97 -7.63 -5.88
N ARG A 235 20.49 -6.40 -5.65
CA ARG A 235 21.10 -5.45 -4.71
C ARG A 235 21.18 -5.97 -3.28
N ILE A 236 20.18 -6.73 -2.83
CA ILE A 236 20.15 -7.32 -1.48
C ILE A 236 21.15 -8.48 -1.40
N LEU A 237 21.23 -9.31 -2.43
CA LEU A 237 22.22 -10.38 -2.53
C LEU A 237 23.66 -9.82 -2.48
N THR A 238 23.95 -8.75 -3.22
CA THR A 238 25.25 -8.07 -3.16
C THR A 238 25.55 -7.57 -1.75
N ARG A 239 24.58 -6.95 -1.07
CA ARG A 239 24.78 -6.45 0.31
C ARG A 239 25.06 -7.58 1.31
N ILE A 240 24.38 -8.72 1.17
CA ILE A 240 24.64 -9.91 1.99
C ILE A 240 26.06 -10.42 1.71
N PHE A 241 26.44 -10.53 0.44
CA PHE A 241 27.79 -10.94 0.04
C PHE A 241 28.88 -10.02 0.61
N ASP A 242 28.73 -8.70 0.45
CA ASP A 242 29.68 -7.71 0.96
C ASP A 242 29.83 -7.80 2.49
N LYS A 243 28.71 -7.98 3.22
CA LYS A 243 28.73 -8.14 4.68
C LYS A 243 29.44 -9.42 5.10
N VAL A 244 29.17 -10.55 4.44
CA VAL A 244 29.83 -11.83 4.77
C VAL A 244 31.33 -11.76 4.48
N THR A 245 31.72 -11.21 3.33
CA THR A 245 33.12 -11.09 2.92
C THR A 245 33.90 -10.09 3.78
N SER A 246 33.30 -8.97 4.19
CA SER A 246 33.95 -7.99 5.08
C SER A 246 34.17 -8.48 6.49
N THR A 247 33.37 -9.45 6.96
CA THR A 247 33.51 -10.04 8.31
C THR A 247 34.48 -11.24 8.33
N SER A 248 34.94 -11.68 7.15
CA SER A 248 35.86 -12.81 6.99
C SER A 248 37.33 -12.38 6.82
N ASN A 249 37.59 -11.07 6.77
CA ASN A 249 38.92 -10.44 6.76
C ASN A 249 39.13 -9.65 8.05
#